data_AF-A0A679JJT2-F1
#
_entry.id   AF-A0A679JJT2-F1
#
_cell.length_a   1.000
_cell.length_b   1.000
_cell.length_c   1.000
_cell.angle_alpha   90.00
_cell.angle_beta   90.00
_cell.angle_gamma   90.00
#
_symmetry.space_group_name_H-M   'P 1'
#
loop_
_entity.id
_entity.type
_entity.pdbx_description
1 polymer ?
#
loop_
_entity_poly.entity_id
_entity_poly.type
_entity_poly.pdbx_seq_one_letter_code
_entity_poly.pdbx_strand_id
1 'polypeptide(L)'
;MNKLIRFLDRNSVTKSAKLPLIHTTAAHNIENIVDTQNIQASLCDVYKTDRLNYFFVGRPAYKGYSGSETAQYWELPCCFIFDFDVVENPKRIYPFDSGAFANTKYPHYINCLKREQFEISGLDGAVSKLIGAFFGNTRSYFKMESKDRIDFEREFSLTAFDAEIKALHRLSKHDSTKGFDDRRFTIEMQKEGDLNLTVHRPLAVIAPAIYFDDPVFRNHVQNVWGAQPIGYKTHQLSINAYYGEIYTHVEYFLEQMGVI
;
A
#
# COMPACT_ATOMS: atom_id res chain seq x y z
N MET A 1 17.25 18.08 4.88
CA MET A 1 16.93 17.11 3.81
C MET A 1 16.94 15.72 4.39
N ASN A 2 15.87 14.96 4.19
CA ASN A 2 15.70 13.58 4.67
C ASN A 2 16.77 12.64 4.05
N LYS A 3 17.23 11.63 4.82
CA LYS A 3 18.28 10.69 4.41
C LYS A 3 17.94 9.85 3.19
N LEU A 4 16.72 9.33 3.12
CA LEU A 4 16.25 8.55 1.96
C LEU A 4 16.12 9.42 0.72
N ILE A 5 15.58 10.65 0.84
CA ILE A 5 15.58 11.61 -0.27
C ILE A 5 17.00 11.89 -0.76
N ARG A 6 17.93 12.18 0.15
CA ARG A 6 19.34 12.42 -0.20
C ARG A 6 19.97 11.23 -0.93
N PHE A 7 19.64 10.01 -0.52
CA PHE A 7 20.09 8.79 -1.20
C PHE A 7 19.51 8.67 -2.62
N LEU A 8 18.19 8.86 -2.78
CA LEU A 8 17.52 8.75 -4.08
C LEU A 8 17.87 9.89 -5.05
N ASP A 9 18.32 11.04 -4.53
CA ASP A 9 18.72 12.19 -5.33
C ASP A 9 20.19 12.11 -5.77
N ARG A 10 21.09 11.68 -4.87
CA ARG A 10 22.53 11.60 -5.18
C ARG A 10 22.94 10.42 -6.06
N ASN A 11 22.10 9.39 -6.17
CA ASN A 11 22.38 8.19 -6.94
C ASN A 11 21.58 8.17 -8.24
N SER A 12 22.20 7.69 -9.31
CA SER A 12 21.48 7.40 -10.57
C SER A 12 20.68 6.12 -10.41
N VAL A 13 19.38 6.25 -10.17
CA VAL A 13 18.47 5.13 -10.00
C VAL A 13 17.61 4.95 -11.24
N THR A 14 17.60 3.75 -11.81
CA THR A 14 16.63 3.37 -12.85
C THR A 14 15.23 3.40 -12.26
N LYS A 15 14.36 4.31 -12.74
CA LYS A 15 12.97 4.42 -12.28
C LYS A 15 12.15 3.22 -12.74
N SER A 16 11.31 2.67 -11.88
CA SER A 16 10.29 1.70 -12.27
C SER A 16 9.09 2.36 -12.97
N ALA A 17 8.22 1.57 -13.58
CA ALA A 17 6.88 2.01 -13.93
C ALA A 17 6.10 2.46 -12.67
N LYS A 18 5.09 3.31 -12.85
CA LYS A 18 4.15 3.67 -11.79
C LYS A 18 3.21 2.48 -11.55
N LEU A 19 2.93 2.19 -10.28
CA LEU A 19 1.93 1.21 -9.89
C LEU A 19 0.68 1.92 -9.38
N PRO A 20 -0.52 1.36 -9.59
CA PRO A 20 -1.77 1.86 -9.00
C PRO A 20 -1.70 2.03 -7.48
N LEU A 21 -2.58 2.88 -6.94
CA LEU A 21 -2.77 3.02 -5.51
C LEU A 21 -3.92 2.14 -5.03
N ILE A 22 -3.71 1.46 -3.91
CA ILE A 22 -4.70 0.55 -3.35
C ILE A 22 -5.12 1.07 -1.98
N HIS A 23 -6.41 1.33 -1.83
CA HIS A 23 -7.05 1.58 -0.55
C HIS A 23 -7.82 0.34 -0.14
N THR A 24 -7.56 -0.19 1.05
CA THR A 24 -8.28 -1.34 1.59
C THR A 24 -9.01 -0.95 2.86
N THR A 25 -10.27 -1.36 2.96
CA THR A 25 -11.16 -1.12 4.10
C THR A 25 -11.94 -2.40 4.41
N ALA A 26 -12.59 -2.51 5.57
CA ALA A 26 -13.54 -3.59 5.80
C ALA A 26 -14.84 -3.37 5.01
N ALA A 27 -15.51 -4.46 4.61
CA ALA A 27 -16.68 -4.42 3.75
C ALA A 27 -17.94 -3.81 4.41
N HIS A 28 -18.05 -3.79 5.73
CA HIS A 28 -19.13 -3.06 6.42
C HIS A 28 -19.10 -1.55 6.13
N ASN A 29 -17.97 -0.99 5.67
CA ASN A 29 -17.89 0.42 5.27
C ASN A 29 -18.48 0.68 3.87
N ILE A 30 -18.84 -0.34 3.10
CA ILE A 30 -19.37 -0.19 1.74
C ILE A 30 -20.64 0.66 1.71
N GLU A 31 -21.57 0.45 2.63
CA GLU A 31 -22.83 1.20 2.69
C GLU A 31 -22.55 2.71 2.81
N ASN A 32 -21.72 3.10 3.77
CA ASN A 32 -21.32 4.50 3.95
C ASN A 32 -20.56 5.06 2.73
N ILE A 33 -19.70 4.27 2.09
CA ILE A 33 -18.99 4.70 0.87
C ILE A 33 -19.97 4.93 -0.30
N VAL A 34 -20.97 4.07 -0.44
CA VAL A 34 -22.05 4.22 -1.42
C VAL A 34 -22.88 5.47 -1.12
N ASP A 35 -23.31 5.66 0.12
CA ASP A 35 -24.17 6.79 0.47
C ASP A 35 -23.45 8.13 0.31
N THR A 36 -22.19 8.19 0.72
CA THR A 36 -21.41 9.44 0.72
C THR A 36 -20.64 9.68 -0.58
N GLN A 37 -20.49 8.67 -1.43
CA GLN A 37 -19.62 8.68 -2.61
C GLN A 37 -18.14 8.99 -2.29
N ASN A 38 -17.71 8.76 -1.04
CA ASN A 38 -16.38 9.13 -0.56
C ASN A 38 -15.69 7.97 0.15
N ILE A 39 -14.37 7.88 -0.04
CA ILE A 39 -13.49 7.29 0.97
C ILE A 39 -13.21 8.38 2.00
N GLN A 40 -13.83 8.23 3.18
CA GLN A 40 -13.76 9.22 4.25
C GLN A 40 -12.43 9.14 4.99
N ALA A 41 -11.75 10.27 5.09
CA ALA A 41 -10.55 10.41 5.89
C ALA A 41 -10.91 10.37 7.38
N SER A 42 -10.15 9.58 8.13
CA SER A 42 -10.31 9.42 9.58
C SER A 42 -9.24 10.19 10.34
N LEU A 43 -9.53 10.57 11.59
CA LEU A 43 -8.53 11.15 12.47
C LEU A 43 -7.42 10.13 12.72
N CYS A 44 -6.18 10.54 12.50
CA CYS A 44 -5.04 9.65 12.67
C CYS A 44 -4.53 9.66 14.13
N ASP A 45 -4.47 8.51 14.79
CA ASP A 45 -3.90 8.38 16.14
C ASP A 45 -2.40 8.73 16.19
N VAL A 46 -1.69 8.52 15.08
CA VAL A 46 -0.26 8.78 14.94
C VAL A 46 0.04 10.25 14.71
N TYR A 47 -0.78 10.92 13.91
CA TYR A 47 -0.63 12.32 13.49
C TYR A 47 -1.71 13.24 14.08
N LYS A 48 -2.34 12.81 15.18
CA LYS A 48 -3.33 13.44 16.11
C LYS A 48 -4.31 14.49 15.60
N THR A 49 -3.87 15.45 14.79
CA THR A 49 -4.64 16.52 14.17
C THR A 49 -5.03 16.21 12.73
N ASP A 50 -4.30 15.31 12.06
CA ASP A 50 -4.53 15.04 10.64
C ASP A 50 -5.72 14.11 10.42
N ARG A 51 -6.56 14.46 9.44
CA ARG A 51 -7.56 13.56 8.86
C ARG A 51 -7.02 12.95 7.58
N LEU A 52 -6.71 11.66 7.60
CA LEU A 52 -5.94 10.99 6.56
C LEU A 52 -6.69 9.84 5.91
N ASN A 53 -6.45 9.71 4.61
CA ASN A 53 -6.65 8.50 3.83
C ASN A 53 -5.29 7.86 3.54
N TYR A 54 -5.21 6.54 3.66
CA TYR A 54 -4.00 5.77 3.41
C TYR A 54 -4.16 4.96 2.13
N PHE A 55 -3.15 5.05 1.29
CA PHE A 55 -3.04 4.31 0.05
C PHE A 55 -1.72 3.56 0.04
N PHE A 56 -1.71 2.35 -0.52
CA PHE A 56 -0.52 1.54 -0.65
C PHE A 56 -0.21 1.33 -2.13
N VAL A 57 1.06 1.51 -2.50
CA VAL A 57 1.49 1.41 -3.90
C VAL A 57 1.49 -0.05 -4.33
N GLY A 58 0.64 -0.39 -5.30
CA GLY A 58 0.58 -1.68 -5.98
C GLY A 58 0.26 -2.91 -5.12
N ARG A 59 0.01 -2.75 -3.82
CA ARG A 59 -0.16 -3.87 -2.88
C ARG A 59 -1.33 -3.61 -1.92
N PRO A 60 -2.23 -4.59 -1.69
CA PRO A 60 -3.36 -4.48 -0.76
C PRO A 60 -2.89 -4.68 0.69
N ALA A 61 -2.03 -3.77 1.15
CA ALA A 61 -1.27 -3.93 2.38
C ALA A 61 -1.94 -3.32 3.63
N TYR A 62 -3.18 -2.86 3.57
CA TYR A 62 -3.87 -2.55 4.82
C TYR A 62 -4.54 -3.81 5.35
N LYS A 63 -4.08 -4.28 6.51
CA LYS A 63 -4.73 -5.37 7.24
C LYS A 63 -5.34 -4.81 8.51
N GLY A 64 -6.66 -4.92 8.61
CA GLY A 64 -7.42 -4.61 9.82
C GLY A 64 -7.20 -5.66 10.91
N TYR A 65 -8.13 -5.72 11.86
CA TYR A 65 -8.10 -6.70 12.95
C TYR A 65 -7.95 -8.13 12.41
N SER A 66 -6.95 -8.86 12.91
CA SER A 66 -6.70 -10.25 12.57
C SER A 66 -7.10 -11.15 13.74
N GLY A 67 -8.30 -11.72 13.68
CA GLY A 67 -8.76 -12.75 14.61
C GLY A 67 -8.59 -14.16 14.04
N SER A 68 -8.53 -15.17 14.91
CA SER A 68 -8.62 -16.59 14.51
C SER A 68 -10.07 -17.04 14.30
N GLU A 69 -11.03 -16.18 14.61
CA GLU A 69 -12.46 -16.45 14.46
C GLU A 69 -12.87 -16.47 12.99
N THR A 70 -13.94 -17.22 12.70
CA THR A 70 -14.54 -17.25 11.37
C THR A 70 -15.10 -15.87 11.04
N ALA A 71 -14.53 -15.24 10.03
CA ALA A 71 -14.94 -13.90 9.63
C ALA A 71 -16.27 -13.93 8.87
N GLN A 72 -17.13 -12.97 9.17
CA GLN A 72 -18.36 -12.73 8.43
C GLN A 72 -18.09 -11.85 7.21
N TYR A 73 -18.95 -11.92 6.18
CA TYR A 73 -18.70 -11.25 4.90
C TYR A 73 -18.51 -9.73 5.03
N TRP A 74 -19.10 -9.09 6.04
CA TRP A 74 -18.97 -7.65 6.32
C TRP A 74 -17.67 -7.27 7.05
N GLU A 75 -16.95 -8.24 7.61
CA GLU A 75 -15.63 -8.04 8.22
C GLU A 75 -14.52 -8.19 7.19
N LEU A 76 -14.83 -8.77 6.02
CA LEU A 76 -13.84 -9.09 5.01
C LEU A 76 -13.32 -7.83 4.31
N PRO A 77 -12.07 -7.86 3.82
CA PRO A 77 -11.46 -6.72 3.16
C PRO A 77 -12.10 -6.38 1.80
N CYS A 78 -12.29 -5.10 1.54
CA CYS A 78 -12.70 -4.51 0.27
C CYS A 78 -11.58 -3.58 -0.21
N CYS A 79 -11.17 -3.71 -1.47
CA CYS A 79 -10.09 -2.91 -2.06
C CYS A 79 -10.58 -2.04 -3.20
N PHE A 80 -10.19 -0.78 -3.18
CA PHE A 80 -10.37 0.17 -4.26
C PHE A 80 -9.00 0.45 -4.88
N ILE A 81 -8.88 0.16 -6.18
CA ILE A 81 -7.64 0.36 -6.95
C ILE A 81 -7.81 1.63 -7.76
N PHE A 82 -6.88 2.56 -7.64
CA PHE A 82 -6.90 3.85 -8.31
C PHE A 82 -5.65 4.05 -9.17
N ASP A 83 -5.75 4.94 -10.14
CA ASP A 83 -4.56 5.44 -10.82
C ASP A 83 -3.57 6.06 -9.80
N PHE A 84 -2.27 6.01 -10.12
CA PHE A 84 -1.23 6.54 -9.24
C PHE A 84 -1.44 8.03 -8.90
N ASP A 85 -1.90 8.79 -9.89
CA ASP A 85 -2.01 10.25 -9.79
C ASP A 85 -3.30 10.70 -9.08
N VAL A 86 -4.12 9.76 -8.55
CA VAL A 86 -5.33 10.09 -7.76
C VAL A 86 -5.02 10.87 -6.48
N VAL A 87 -3.82 10.66 -5.91
CA VAL A 87 -3.32 11.42 -4.77
C VAL A 87 -2.40 12.53 -5.29
N GLU A 88 -3.02 13.60 -5.75
CA GLU A 88 -2.31 14.84 -6.05
C GLU A 88 -1.74 15.42 -4.74
N ASN A 89 -0.45 15.79 -4.75
CA ASN A 89 0.24 16.39 -3.61
C ASN A 89 0.10 15.57 -2.30
N PRO A 90 0.66 14.35 -2.24
CA PRO A 90 0.58 13.52 -1.05
C PRO A 90 1.17 14.24 0.16
N LYS A 91 0.45 14.18 1.29
CA LYS A 91 0.89 14.80 2.54
C LYS A 91 2.20 14.18 3.01
N ARG A 92 2.32 12.85 2.91
CA ARG A 92 3.54 12.08 3.22
C ARG A 92 3.61 10.82 2.38
N ILE A 93 4.83 10.34 2.15
CA ILE A 93 5.10 9.04 1.52
C ILE A 93 6.17 8.34 2.35
N TYR A 94 5.93 7.10 2.76
CA TYR A 94 6.86 6.28 3.54
C TYR A 94 7.10 4.92 2.86
N PRO A 95 8.28 4.33 2.99
CA PRO A 95 8.59 3.00 2.43
C PRO A 95 8.05 1.85 3.31
N PHE A 96 7.09 2.14 4.19
CA PHE A 96 6.49 1.20 5.13
C PHE A 96 5.19 1.80 5.72
N ASP A 97 4.42 0.97 6.44
CA ASP A 97 3.25 1.39 7.21
C ASP A 97 3.66 2.27 8.39
N SER A 98 3.28 3.56 8.35
CA SER A 98 3.72 4.53 9.35
C SER A 98 3.02 4.35 10.71
N GLY A 99 1.86 3.69 10.73
CA GLY A 99 1.17 3.25 11.93
C GLY A 99 1.86 2.06 12.61
N ALA A 100 2.33 1.09 11.84
CA ALA A 100 3.14 -0.01 12.35
C ALA A 100 4.47 0.50 12.96
N PHE A 101 5.07 1.53 12.35
CA PHE A 101 6.25 2.21 12.90
C PHE A 101 5.96 2.88 14.25
N ALA A 102 4.90 3.67 14.33
CA ALA A 102 4.51 4.36 15.57
C ALA A 102 4.21 3.38 16.72
N ASN A 103 3.69 2.20 16.39
CA ASN A 103 3.37 1.13 17.35
C ASN A 103 4.52 0.11 17.55
N THR A 104 5.75 0.49 17.19
CA THR A 104 6.99 -0.28 17.38
C THR A 104 6.95 -1.72 16.83
N LYS A 105 6.15 -1.96 15.78
CA LYS A 105 5.99 -3.29 15.15
C LYS A 105 7.16 -3.71 14.26
N TYR A 106 8.06 -2.79 13.93
CA TYR A 106 9.26 -3.09 13.15
C TYR A 106 10.43 -3.59 14.02
N PRO A 107 11.45 -4.23 13.42
CA PRO A 107 12.67 -4.60 14.14
C PRO A 107 13.35 -3.40 14.82
N HIS A 108 14.11 -3.66 15.88
CA HIS A 108 14.85 -2.62 16.61
C HIS A 108 15.74 -1.75 15.71
N TYR A 109 16.39 -2.35 14.70
CA TYR A 109 17.27 -1.60 13.78
C TYR A 109 16.53 -0.60 12.87
N ILE A 110 15.19 -0.67 12.79
CA ILE A 110 14.33 0.33 12.15
C ILE A 110 13.81 1.31 13.21
N ASN A 111 13.27 0.80 14.33
CA ASN A 111 12.66 1.63 15.37
C ASN A 111 13.66 2.52 16.11
N CYS A 112 14.96 2.21 16.09
CA CYS A 112 16.00 3.08 16.67
C CYS A 112 16.33 4.31 15.81
N LEU A 113 15.79 4.39 14.60
CA LEU A 113 15.95 5.51 13.67
C LEU A 113 14.72 6.43 13.73
N LYS A 114 14.87 7.68 13.26
CA LYS A 114 13.75 8.63 13.20
C LYS A 114 12.91 8.38 11.95
N ARG A 115 11.59 8.27 12.10
CA ARG A 115 10.65 8.03 10.99
C ARG A 115 10.80 9.06 9.87
N GLU A 116 11.00 10.31 10.22
CA GLU A 116 11.14 11.45 9.32
C GLU A 116 12.40 11.37 8.43
N GLN A 117 13.27 10.37 8.65
CA GLN A 117 14.42 10.07 7.78
C GLN A 117 14.08 9.11 6.63
N PHE A 118 12.85 8.58 6.61
CA PHE A 118 12.34 7.69 5.58
C PHE A 118 11.25 8.32 4.70
N GLU A 119 10.74 9.50 5.06
CA GLU A 119 9.76 10.22 4.25
C GLU A 119 10.30 10.65 2.86
N ILE A 120 9.52 10.48 1.78
CA ILE A 120 9.96 10.80 0.41
C ILE A 120 9.01 11.71 -0.38
N SER A 121 8.01 12.32 0.27
CA SER A 121 7.01 13.20 -0.35
C SER A 121 7.59 14.38 -1.14
N GLY A 122 8.75 14.91 -0.74
CA GLY A 122 9.38 16.08 -1.37
C GLY A 122 10.24 15.81 -2.60
N LEU A 123 10.21 14.61 -3.19
CA LEU A 123 11.04 14.25 -4.34
C LEU A 123 10.18 13.73 -5.51
N ASP A 124 10.32 14.34 -6.69
CA ASP A 124 9.62 13.90 -7.89
C ASP A 124 10.04 12.47 -8.31
N GLY A 125 9.03 11.65 -8.64
CA GLY A 125 9.22 10.24 -8.98
C GLY A 125 9.85 9.41 -7.87
N ALA A 126 9.78 9.85 -6.60
CA ALA A 126 10.43 9.16 -5.49
C ALA A 126 9.97 7.71 -5.33
N VAL A 127 8.67 7.42 -5.54
CA VAL A 127 8.13 6.05 -5.47
C VAL A 127 8.79 5.16 -6.53
N SER A 128 8.82 5.59 -7.80
CA SER A 128 9.46 4.84 -8.89
C SER A 128 10.97 4.68 -8.69
N LYS A 129 11.65 5.70 -8.16
CA LYS A 129 13.05 5.60 -7.77
C LYS A 129 13.24 4.60 -6.62
N LEU A 130 12.37 4.63 -5.61
CA LEU A 130 12.47 3.73 -4.47
C LEU A 130 12.29 2.26 -4.90
N ILE A 131 11.28 1.98 -5.71
CA ILE A 131 11.06 0.64 -6.30
C ILE A 131 12.29 0.22 -7.12
N GLY A 132 12.75 1.08 -8.03
CA GLY A 132 13.92 0.81 -8.86
C GLY A 132 15.21 0.56 -8.07
N ALA A 133 15.44 1.33 -7.00
CA ALA A 133 16.62 1.18 -6.16
C ALA A 133 16.61 -0.17 -5.41
N PHE A 134 15.51 -0.51 -4.75
CA PHE A 134 15.47 -1.66 -3.83
C PHE A 134 15.05 -2.98 -4.50
N PHE A 135 14.26 -2.92 -5.57
CA PHE A 135 13.66 -4.09 -6.22
C PHE A 135 13.97 -4.18 -7.71
N GLY A 136 14.43 -3.09 -8.34
CA GLY A 136 14.76 -3.03 -9.77
C GLY A 136 13.54 -2.82 -10.66
N ASN A 137 12.45 -3.55 -10.44
CA ASN A 137 11.21 -3.45 -11.22
C ASN A 137 9.96 -3.64 -10.34
N THR A 138 8.79 -3.38 -10.93
CA THR A 138 7.48 -3.44 -10.27
C THR A 138 7.06 -4.86 -9.90
N ARG A 139 7.35 -5.88 -10.72
CA ARG A 139 7.09 -7.31 -10.41
C ARG A 139 7.83 -7.74 -9.16
N SER A 140 9.14 -7.49 -9.11
CA SER A 140 9.99 -7.84 -7.97
C SER A 140 9.55 -7.09 -6.71
N TYR A 141 9.09 -5.83 -6.84
CA TYR A 141 8.47 -5.12 -5.73
C TYR A 141 7.17 -5.75 -5.24
N PHE A 142 6.27 -6.10 -6.15
CA PHE A 142 5.02 -6.78 -5.82
C PHE A 142 5.26 -8.12 -5.10
N LYS A 143 6.31 -8.86 -5.50
CA LYS A 143 6.70 -10.13 -4.88
C LYS A 143 7.58 -10.01 -3.63
N MET A 144 7.96 -8.80 -3.21
CA MET A 144 8.96 -8.55 -2.14
C MET A 144 10.35 -9.18 -2.41
N GLU A 145 10.73 -9.27 -3.69
CA GLU A 145 12.02 -9.80 -4.14
C GLU A 145 13.02 -8.64 -4.29
N SER A 146 13.63 -8.20 -3.20
CA SER A 146 14.61 -7.11 -3.26
C SER A 146 15.95 -7.54 -3.85
N LYS A 147 16.72 -6.58 -4.36
CA LYS A 147 18.10 -6.79 -4.85
C LYS A 147 18.97 -7.40 -3.76
N ASP A 148 19.87 -8.31 -4.13
CA ASP A 148 20.86 -8.84 -3.19
C ASP A 148 21.69 -7.73 -2.53
N ARG A 149 22.18 -7.98 -1.31
CA ARG A 149 22.97 -7.01 -0.57
C ARG A 149 24.24 -6.60 -1.32
N ILE A 150 24.94 -7.57 -1.91
CA ILE A 150 26.19 -7.31 -2.62
C ILE A 150 25.91 -6.44 -3.85
N ASP A 151 24.87 -6.76 -4.62
CA ASP A 151 24.49 -5.98 -5.79
C ASP A 151 24.02 -4.57 -5.41
N PHE A 152 23.22 -4.44 -4.35
CA PHE A 152 22.74 -3.15 -3.84
C PHE A 152 23.89 -2.25 -3.34
N GLU A 153 24.84 -2.80 -2.57
CA GLU A 153 26.02 -2.06 -2.08
C GLU A 153 27.02 -1.74 -3.21
N ARG A 154 27.07 -2.54 -4.27
CA ARG A 154 27.90 -2.26 -5.46
C ARG A 154 27.29 -1.18 -6.35
N GLU A 155 25.97 -1.21 -6.52
CA GLU A 155 25.24 -0.24 -7.35
C GLU A 155 25.21 1.15 -6.70
N PHE A 156 25.08 1.20 -5.38
CA PHE A 156 24.95 2.46 -4.65
C PHE A 156 26.13 2.70 -3.71
N SER A 157 26.70 3.90 -3.78
CA SER A 157 27.79 4.32 -2.88
C SER A 157 27.24 4.57 -1.47
N LEU A 158 27.21 3.53 -0.64
CA LEU A 158 26.77 3.58 0.75
C LEU A 158 27.95 3.70 1.71
N THR A 159 27.80 4.57 2.70
CA THR A 159 28.81 4.85 3.75
C THR A 159 28.32 4.39 5.12
N ALA A 160 29.12 4.61 6.16
CA ALA A 160 28.67 4.41 7.55
C ALA A 160 27.51 5.35 7.95
N PHE A 161 27.34 6.48 7.24
CA PHE A 161 26.32 7.49 7.54
C PHE A 161 24.96 7.25 6.85
N ASP A 162 24.81 6.13 6.14
CA ASP A 162 23.60 5.72 5.43
C ASP A 162 22.90 4.55 6.14
N ALA A 163 22.86 4.60 7.48
CA ALA A 163 22.27 3.56 8.32
C ALA A 163 20.79 3.31 8.00
N GLU A 164 20.05 4.38 7.68
CA GLU A 164 18.64 4.31 7.29
C GLU A 164 18.44 3.49 6.01
N ILE A 165 19.33 3.66 5.03
CA ILE A 165 19.27 2.96 3.75
C ILE A 165 19.60 1.48 3.93
N LYS A 166 20.64 1.19 4.73
CA LYS A 166 21.03 -0.18 5.08
C LYS A 166 19.95 -0.90 5.89
N ALA A 167 19.34 -0.20 6.85
CA ALA A 167 18.23 -0.71 7.65
C ALA A 167 17.03 -1.03 6.76
N LEU A 168 16.68 -0.13 5.84
CA LEU A 168 15.57 -0.31 4.93
C LEU A 168 15.82 -1.46 3.92
N HIS A 169 17.05 -1.59 3.40
CA HIS A 169 17.43 -2.71 2.53
C HIS A 169 17.35 -4.04 3.30
N ARG A 170 17.88 -4.08 4.52
CA ARG A 170 17.74 -5.24 5.41
C ARG A 170 16.26 -5.59 5.65
N LEU A 171 15.41 -4.59 5.90
CA LEU A 171 13.97 -4.79 6.09
C LEU A 171 13.33 -5.41 4.85
N SER A 172 13.69 -4.96 3.64
CA SER A 172 13.18 -5.53 2.38
C SER A 172 13.44 -7.04 2.26
N LYS A 173 14.56 -7.52 2.82
CA LYS A 173 15.02 -8.93 2.75
C LYS A 173 14.46 -9.85 3.84
N HIS A 174 13.82 -9.32 4.88
CA HIS A 174 13.32 -10.15 5.98
C HIS A 174 12.21 -11.10 5.51
N ASP A 175 12.31 -12.39 5.80
CA ASP A 175 11.20 -13.32 5.54
C ASP A 175 10.05 -13.09 6.54
N SER A 176 8.81 -13.27 6.09
CA SER A 176 7.58 -13.13 6.91
C SER A 176 7.53 -14.14 8.06
N THR A 177 8.24 -15.27 7.92
CA THR A 177 8.37 -16.31 8.95
C THR A 177 9.07 -15.84 10.23
N LYS A 178 9.82 -14.73 10.19
CA LYS A 178 10.57 -14.20 11.34
C LYS A 178 9.74 -13.28 12.24
N GLY A 179 8.42 -13.39 12.21
CA GLY A 179 7.49 -12.61 13.04
C GLY A 179 7.22 -11.20 12.50
N PHE A 180 7.49 -10.95 11.22
CA PHE A 180 7.20 -9.67 10.56
C PHE A 180 6.17 -9.87 9.46
N ASP A 181 5.25 -8.92 9.37
CA ASP A 181 4.21 -8.92 8.35
C ASP A 181 4.82 -8.77 6.93
N ASP A 182 4.23 -9.39 5.91
CA ASP A 182 4.68 -9.27 4.51
C ASP A 182 4.66 -7.82 4.01
N ARG A 183 3.93 -6.95 4.71
CA ARG A 183 3.83 -5.50 4.52
C ARG A 183 5.07 -4.69 4.88
N ARG A 184 6.15 -5.35 5.28
CA ARG A 184 7.36 -4.72 5.86
C ARG A 184 7.98 -3.59 5.02
N PHE A 185 7.82 -3.62 3.69
CA PHE A 185 8.28 -2.58 2.77
C PHE A 185 7.19 -2.25 1.75
N THR A 186 5.97 -2.08 2.22
CA THR A 186 4.92 -1.51 1.37
C THR A 186 5.01 0.01 1.41
N ILE A 187 5.03 0.65 0.24
CA ILE A 187 5.10 2.10 0.16
C ILE A 187 3.72 2.65 0.49
N GLU A 188 3.62 3.36 1.59
CA GLU A 188 2.43 4.06 2.06
C GLU A 188 2.43 5.50 1.53
N MET A 189 1.28 5.94 1.04
CA MET A 189 1.03 7.32 0.63
C MET A 189 -0.19 7.86 1.36
N GLN A 190 -0.01 9.01 2.01
CA GLN A 190 -1.02 9.65 2.83
C GLN A 190 -1.64 10.82 2.08
N LYS A 191 -2.96 10.84 2.02
CA LYS A 191 -3.74 11.96 1.50
C LYS A 191 -4.51 12.62 2.63
N GLU A 192 -4.52 13.94 2.67
CA GLU A 192 -5.40 14.69 3.56
C GLU A 192 -6.80 14.84 2.93
N GLY A 193 -7.80 14.68 3.79
CA GLY A 193 -9.21 14.82 3.42
C GLY A 193 -9.79 13.65 2.63
N ASP A 194 -11.10 13.71 2.46
CA ASP A 194 -11.89 12.68 1.79
C ASP A 194 -11.50 12.54 0.30
N LEU A 195 -11.74 11.36 -0.26
CA LEU A 195 -11.57 11.10 -1.69
C LEU A 195 -12.94 10.83 -2.33
N ASN A 196 -13.39 11.75 -3.19
CA ASN A 196 -14.66 11.63 -3.90
C ASN A 196 -14.55 10.67 -5.09
N LEU A 197 -15.30 9.55 -5.04
CA LEU A 197 -15.24 8.46 -6.01
C LEU A 197 -15.90 8.79 -7.36
N THR A 198 -16.73 9.84 -7.44
CA THR A 198 -17.32 10.29 -8.71
C THR A 198 -16.35 11.13 -9.55
N VAL A 199 -15.41 11.79 -8.87
CA VAL A 199 -14.33 12.60 -9.47
C VAL A 199 -13.09 11.75 -9.67
N HIS A 200 -12.66 11.08 -8.61
CA HIS A 200 -11.48 10.24 -8.55
C HIS A 200 -11.89 8.77 -8.64
N ARG A 201 -12.22 8.36 -9.86
CA ARG A 201 -12.81 7.06 -10.14
C ARG A 201 -11.80 5.93 -9.91
N PRO A 202 -12.16 4.86 -9.16
CA PRO A 202 -11.34 3.66 -9.10
C PRO A 202 -11.29 2.97 -10.46
N LEU A 203 -10.15 2.37 -10.76
CA LEU A 203 -9.97 1.47 -11.90
C LEU A 203 -10.70 0.14 -11.67
N ALA A 204 -10.65 -0.36 -10.44
CA ALA A 204 -11.33 -1.59 -10.03
C ALA A 204 -11.73 -1.56 -8.55
N VAL A 205 -12.77 -2.32 -8.23
CA VAL A 205 -13.21 -2.58 -6.86
C VAL A 205 -13.25 -4.08 -6.63
N ILE A 206 -12.48 -4.55 -5.64
CA ILE A 206 -12.44 -5.94 -5.21
C ILE A 206 -13.22 -6.07 -3.90
N ALA A 207 -14.23 -6.93 -3.86
CA ALA A 207 -15.08 -7.11 -2.68
C ALA A 207 -15.62 -8.55 -2.60
N PRO A 208 -16.15 -8.98 -1.43
CA PRO A 208 -16.86 -10.26 -1.36
C PRO A 208 -17.98 -10.33 -2.40
N ALA A 209 -18.08 -11.43 -3.14
CA ALA A 209 -18.99 -11.57 -4.28
C ALA A 209 -20.46 -11.27 -3.93
N ILE A 210 -20.88 -11.56 -2.69
CA ILE A 210 -22.22 -11.27 -2.19
C ILE A 210 -22.60 -9.78 -2.29
N TYR A 211 -21.64 -8.86 -2.16
CA TYR A 211 -21.93 -7.43 -2.33
C TYR A 211 -22.25 -7.10 -3.79
N PHE A 212 -21.67 -7.81 -4.75
CA PHE A 212 -22.00 -7.63 -6.16
C PHE A 212 -23.34 -8.27 -6.52
N ASP A 213 -23.95 -9.10 -5.68
CA ASP A 213 -25.33 -9.56 -5.87
C ASP A 213 -26.35 -8.46 -5.54
N ASP A 214 -25.97 -7.52 -4.69
CA ASP A 214 -26.76 -6.31 -4.43
C ASP A 214 -26.74 -5.36 -5.65
N PRO A 215 -27.91 -5.01 -6.21
CA PRO A 215 -27.97 -4.19 -7.42
C PRO A 215 -27.52 -2.74 -7.17
N VAL A 216 -27.64 -2.22 -5.95
CA VAL A 216 -27.25 -0.84 -5.62
C VAL A 216 -25.73 -0.72 -5.66
N PHE A 217 -25.02 -1.61 -4.96
CA PHE A 217 -23.56 -1.60 -4.95
C PHE A 217 -22.99 -1.92 -6.34
N ARG A 218 -23.53 -2.92 -7.02
CA ARG A 218 -23.12 -3.27 -8.40
C ARG A 218 -23.26 -2.07 -9.35
N ASN A 219 -24.40 -1.37 -9.30
CA ASN A 219 -24.63 -0.18 -10.13
C ASN A 219 -23.64 0.94 -9.81
N HIS A 220 -23.31 1.16 -8.53
CA HIS A 220 -22.32 2.16 -8.14
C HIS A 220 -20.95 1.85 -8.74
N VAL A 221 -20.48 0.62 -8.58
CA VAL A 221 -19.16 0.22 -9.09
C VAL A 221 -19.12 0.34 -10.62
N GLN A 222 -20.09 -0.23 -11.33
CA GLN A 222 -20.03 -0.32 -12.79
C GLN A 222 -20.40 0.99 -13.49
N ASN A 223 -21.43 1.70 -13.02
CA ASN A 223 -22.05 2.79 -13.78
C ASN A 223 -21.77 4.16 -13.18
N VAL A 224 -21.74 4.29 -11.84
CA VAL A 224 -21.48 5.59 -11.18
C VAL A 224 -19.99 5.89 -11.14
N TRP A 225 -19.21 4.91 -10.68
CA TRP A 225 -17.75 5.02 -10.55
C TRP A 225 -17.02 4.58 -11.82
N GLY A 226 -17.66 3.78 -12.68
CA GLY A 226 -17.05 3.31 -13.92
C GLY A 226 -15.88 2.34 -13.71
N ALA A 227 -15.88 1.62 -12.59
CA ALA A 227 -14.82 0.72 -12.17
C ALA A 227 -15.13 -0.73 -12.54
N GLN A 228 -14.08 -1.54 -12.71
CA GLN A 228 -14.23 -2.98 -12.90
C GLN A 228 -14.65 -3.66 -11.57
N PRO A 229 -15.80 -4.37 -11.51
CA PRO A 229 -16.15 -5.16 -10.34
C PRO A 229 -15.37 -6.48 -10.34
N ILE A 230 -14.75 -6.83 -9.21
CA ILE A 230 -14.01 -8.08 -9.01
C ILE A 230 -14.49 -8.74 -7.72
N GLY A 231 -15.39 -9.72 -7.85
CA GLY A 231 -15.93 -10.47 -6.73
C GLY A 231 -15.07 -11.68 -6.35
N TYR A 232 -14.79 -11.86 -5.06
CA TYR A 232 -14.16 -13.09 -4.54
C TYR A 232 -15.11 -13.91 -3.69
N LYS A 233 -14.91 -15.23 -3.67
CA LYS A 233 -15.79 -16.16 -2.96
C LYS A 233 -15.55 -16.11 -1.46
N THR A 234 -16.62 -16.27 -0.69
CA THR A 234 -16.56 -16.37 0.77
C THR A 234 -16.71 -17.81 1.24
N HIS A 235 -15.92 -18.15 2.25
CA HIS A 235 -15.83 -19.43 2.93
C HIS A 235 -15.77 -19.23 4.45
N GLN A 236 -15.99 -20.28 5.24
CA GLN A 236 -15.85 -20.21 6.70
C GLN A 236 -14.36 -20.27 7.10
N LEU A 237 -13.63 -19.20 6.81
CA LEU A 237 -12.21 -19.04 7.07
C LEU A 237 -11.97 -17.81 7.96
N SER A 238 -10.78 -17.73 8.54
CA SER A 238 -10.34 -16.51 9.22
C SER A 238 -10.08 -15.38 8.20
N ILE A 239 -10.17 -14.14 8.67
CA ILE A 239 -9.91 -12.95 7.83
C ILE A 239 -8.54 -12.98 7.14
N ASN A 240 -7.55 -13.61 7.79
CA ASN A 240 -6.19 -13.72 7.26
C ASN A 240 -6.12 -14.49 5.94
N ALA A 241 -6.98 -15.49 5.75
CA ALA A 241 -7.03 -16.26 4.51
C ALA A 241 -7.44 -15.40 3.31
N TYR A 242 -8.29 -14.39 3.55
CA TYR A 242 -8.81 -13.52 2.49
C TYR A 242 -7.81 -12.49 1.99
N TYR A 243 -6.82 -12.11 2.79
CA TYR A 243 -5.75 -11.25 2.27
C TYR A 243 -4.98 -11.96 1.14
N GLY A 244 -4.77 -13.27 1.24
CA GLY A 244 -4.18 -14.06 0.14
C GLY A 244 -5.01 -13.99 -1.13
N GLU A 245 -6.33 -14.14 -1.02
CA GLU A 245 -7.25 -14.05 -2.16
C GLU A 245 -7.24 -12.66 -2.81
N ILE A 246 -7.21 -11.59 -2.00
CA ILE A 246 -7.10 -10.22 -2.51
C ILE A 246 -5.77 -10.00 -3.22
N TYR A 247 -4.65 -10.51 -2.69
CA TYR A 247 -3.37 -10.44 -3.37
C TYR A 247 -3.44 -11.10 -4.76
N THR A 248 -4.08 -12.25 -4.89
CA THR A 248 -4.30 -12.93 -6.18
C THR A 248 -5.09 -12.06 -7.16
N HIS A 249 -6.19 -11.46 -6.71
CA HIS A 249 -7.01 -10.60 -7.57
C HIS A 249 -6.30 -9.30 -7.97
N VAL A 250 -5.55 -8.69 -7.05
CA VAL A 250 -4.72 -7.53 -7.36
C VAL A 250 -3.62 -7.90 -8.34
N GLU A 251 -2.89 -9.00 -8.13
CA GLU A 251 -1.83 -9.44 -9.05
C GLU A 251 -2.39 -9.64 -10.46
N TYR A 252 -3.49 -10.38 -10.58
CA TYR A 252 -4.14 -10.60 -11.86
C TYR A 252 -4.54 -9.29 -12.55
N PHE A 253 -5.15 -8.36 -11.80
CA PHE A 253 -5.54 -7.05 -12.35
C PHE A 253 -4.33 -6.25 -12.84
N LEU A 254 -3.25 -6.21 -12.06
CA LEU A 254 -2.02 -5.51 -12.43
C LEU A 254 -1.30 -6.17 -13.63
N GLU A 255 -1.35 -7.50 -13.77
CA GLU A 255 -0.86 -8.21 -14.96
C GLU A 255 -1.67 -7.85 -16.20
N GLN A 256 -3.00 -7.74 -16.10
CA GLN A 256 -3.85 -7.30 -17.23
C GLN A 256 -3.56 -5.85 -17.64
N MET A 257 -3.19 -4.99 -16.68
CA MET A 257 -2.74 -3.62 -16.95
C MET A 257 -1.33 -3.55 -17.56
N GLY A 258 -0.56 -4.64 -17.54
CA GLY A 258 0.83 -4.67 -18.03
C GLY A 258 1.82 -3.86 -17.17
N VAL A 259 1.50 -3.67 -15.88
CA VAL A 259 2.35 -2.88 -14.95
C VAL A 259 3.19 -3.74 -14.00
N ILE A 260 2.95 -5.05 -13.96
CA ILE A 260 3.81 -6.06 -13.32
C ILE A 260 3.99 -7.28 -14.23
#